data_AF-A0A9W4IQ04-F1
#
_entry.id   AF-A0A9W4IQ04-F1
#
_cell.length_a   1.000
_cell.length_b   1.000
_cell.length_c   1.000
_cell.angle_alpha   90.00
_cell.angle_beta   90.00
_cell.angle_gamma   90.00
#
_symmetry.space_group_name_H-M   'P 1'
#
loop_
_entity.id
_entity.type
_entity.pdbx_description
1 polymer ?
#
loop_
_entity_poly.entity_id
_entity_poly.type
_entity_poly.pdbx_seq_one_letter_code
_entity_poly.pdbx_strand_id
1 'polypeptide(L)'
;MLICVHGHRSIEGYMNDTSIYEIVNEFQQSLRSRIAASSGYTGLATYAGYARGNEGATAWYSSDNLPRLSSLKRIWDPDQLFGHNKPIPV
;
A
#
# COMPACT_ATOMS: atom_id res chain seq x y z
N MET A 1 -12.56 15.26 -23.81
CA MET A 1 -11.35 14.42 -23.79
C MET A 1 -10.57 14.78 -22.53
N LEU A 2 -10.79 14.08 -21.41
CA LEU A 2 -9.93 14.27 -20.23
C LEU A 2 -8.58 13.63 -20.51
N ILE A 3 -7.51 14.41 -20.42
CA ILE A 3 -6.15 13.88 -20.40
C ILE A 3 -5.99 13.14 -19.06
N CYS A 4 -5.90 11.81 -19.11
CA CYS A 4 -5.63 10.99 -17.92
C CYS A 4 -4.12 11.00 -17.68
N VAL A 5 -3.63 11.97 -16.89
CA VAL A 5 -2.24 12.01 -16.46
C VAL A 5 -2.01 10.89 -15.43
N HIS A 6 -1.31 9.84 -15.83
CA HIS A 6 -0.87 8.80 -14.91
C HIS A 6 0.38 9.30 -14.16
N GLY A 7 0.30 9.34 -12.83
CA GLY A 7 1.40 9.77 -11.98
C GLY A 7 1.43 8.98 -10.68
N HIS A 8 2.63 8.70 -10.19
CA HIS A 8 2.83 8.18 -8.85
C HIS A 8 3.24 9.32 -7.90
N ARG A 9 2.91 9.18 -6.62
CA ARG A 9 3.26 10.14 -5.57
C ARG A 9 3.87 9.39 -4.40
N SER A 10 5.12 9.70 -4.07
CA SER A 10 5.76 9.28 -2.82
C SER A 10 5.51 10.34 -1.75
N ILE A 11 5.32 9.92 -0.50
CA ILE A 11 5.21 10.80 0.67
C ILE A 11 6.28 10.34 1.65
N GLU A 12 7.28 11.19 1.83
CA GLU A 12 8.45 10.93 2.67
C GLU A 12 8.55 12.00 3.75
N GLY A 13 9.13 11.62 4.90
CA GLY A 13 9.23 12.47 6.07
C GLY A 13 10.60 12.27 6.68
N TYR A 14 11.45 13.28 6.56
CA TYR A 14 12.79 13.28 7.09
C TYR A 14 12.80 14.05 8.40
N MET A 15 13.27 13.43 9.47
CA MET A 15 13.26 14.01 10.82
C MET A 15 14.57 13.70 11.53
N ASN A 16 15.08 14.71 12.24
CA ASN A 16 16.24 14.58 13.12
C ASN A 16 15.85 14.38 14.59
N ASP A 17 14.61 14.73 14.95
CA ASP A 17 14.03 14.52 16.27
C ASP A 17 13.00 13.38 16.18
N THR A 18 13.28 12.27 16.87
CA THR A 18 12.39 11.10 16.87
C THR A 18 11.16 11.28 17.76
N SER A 19 11.15 12.29 18.65
CA SER A 19 10.01 12.53 19.55
C SER A 19 8.74 12.97 18.79
N ILE A 20 8.90 13.52 17.58
CA ILE A 20 7.80 13.94 16.71
C ILE A 20 7.34 12.87 15.72
N TYR A 21 7.88 11.64 15.82
CA TYR A 21 7.61 10.56 14.86
C TYR A 21 6.11 10.32 14.66
N GLU A 22 5.33 10.19 15.73
CA GLU A 22 3.90 9.90 15.62
C GLU A 22 3.13 11.05 14.97
N ILE A 23 3.47 12.29 15.30
CA ILE A 23 2.85 13.49 14.69
C ILE A 23 3.05 13.47 13.17
N VAL A 24 4.25 13.15 12.70
CA VAL A 24 4.51 13.10 11.26
C VAL A 24 3.94 11.84 10.61
N ASN A 25 3.94 10.70 11.29
CA ASN A 25 3.30 9.49 10.81
C ASN A 25 1.80 9.70 10.58
N GLU A 26 1.10 10.35 11.52
CA GLU A 26 -0.31 10.72 11.38
C GLU A 26 -0.54 11.72 10.25
N PHE A 27 0.30 12.76 10.16
CA PHE A 27 0.23 13.73 9.07
C PHE A 27 0.37 13.06 7.69
N GLN A 28 1.35 12.16 7.54
CA GLN A 28 1.58 11.42 6.30
C GLN A 28 0.40 10.51 5.94
N GLN A 29 -0.18 9.82 6.92
CA GLN A 29 -1.36 8.96 6.69
C GLN A 29 -2.58 9.78 6.26
N SER A 30 -2.79 10.95 6.88
CA SER A 30 -3.85 11.89 6.50
C SER A 30 -3.64 12.43 5.08
N LEU A 31 -2.42 12.88 4.75
CA LEU A 31 -2.08 13.37 3.42
C LEU A 31 -2.27 12.28 2.36
N ARG A 32 -1.81 11.05 2.63
CA ARG A 32 -1.98 9.89 1.73
C ARG A 32 -3.46 9.62 1.45
N SER A 33 -4.28 9.62 2.49
CA SER A 33 -5.73 9.39 2.36
C SER A 33 -6.41 10.46 1.49
N ARG A 34 -6.03 11.74 1.67
CA ARG A 34 -6.55 12.84 0.86
C ARG A 34 -6.14 12.75 -0.61
N ILE A 35 -4.89 12.40 -0.88
CA ILE A 35 -4.41 12.19 -2.26
C ILE A 35 -5.12 11.00 -2.90
N ALA A 36 -5.24 9.87 -2.18
CA ALA A 36 -5.93 8.68 -2.67
C ALA A 36 -7.40 8.96 -3.03
N ALA A 37 -8.11 9.75 -2.22
CA ALA A 37 -9.49 10.13 -2.50
C ALA A 37 -9.66 10.93 -3.82
N SER A 38 -8.60 11.62 -4.28
CA SER A 38 -8.61 12.37 -5.55
C SER A 38 -8.10 11.57 -6.76
N SER A 39 -7.68 10.31 -6.56
CA SER A 39 -6.92 9.55 -7.56
C SER A 39 -7.76 8.94 -8.68
N GLY A 40 -9.07 8.85 -8.52
CA GLY A 40 -9.97 8.13 -9.44
C GLY A 40 -10.03 6.61 -9.22
N TYR A 41 -9.23 6.05 -8.31
CA TYR A 41 -9.36 4.68 -7.85
C TYR A 41 -10.43 4.56 -6.76
N THR A 42 -11.02 3.37 -6.61
CA THR A 42 -12.01 3.06 -5.56
C THR A 42 -11.41 3.04 -4.15
N GLY A 43 -10.09 3.06 -4.04
CA GLY A 43 -9.35 3.09 -2.78
C GLY A 43 -7.89 3.44 -3.01
N LEU A 44 -7.05 3.18 -2.01
CA LEU A 44 -5.62 3.38 -2.14
C LEU A 44 -5.01 2.30 -3.05
N ALA A 45 -4.24 2.72 -4.05
CA ALA A 45 -3.34 1.86 -4.80
C ALA A 45 -1.89 2.23 -4.46
N THR A 46 -1.07 1.23 -4.13
CA THR A 46 0.33 1.41 -3.77
C THR A 46 1.21 0.46 -4.55
N TYR A 47 2.46 0.87 -4.78
CA TYR A 47 3.49 -0.07 -5.20
C TYR A 47 3.95 -0.88 -3.99
N ALA A 48 3.99 -2.20 -4.10
CA ALA A 48 4.38 -3.09 -2.99
C ALA A 48 5.74 -2.70 -2.37
N GLY A 49 6.69 -2.19 -3.16
CA GLY A 49 7.99 -1.72 -2.68
C GLY A 49 7.94 -0.45 -1.81
N TYR A 50 6.90 0.37 -1.95
CA TYR A 50 6.70 1.63 -1.21
C TYR A 50 5.58 1.56 -0.17
N ALA A 51 4.93 0.41 -0.05
CA ALA A 51 3.85 0.19 0.91
C ALA A 51 4.38 -0.01 2.34
N ARG A 52 3.71 0.62 3.30
CA ARG A 52 4.05 0.66 4.73
C ARG A 52 3.65 -0.61 5.48
N GLY A 53 2.68 -1.37 4.96
CA GLY A 53 2.22 -2.63 5.55
C GLY A 53 0.92 -2.53 6.36
N ASN A 54 0.31 -1.35 6.42
CA ASN A 54 -1.00 -1.14 7.05
C ASN A 54 -2.13 -0.84 6.04
N GLU A 55 -1.85 -0.93 4.74
CA GLU A 55 -2.81 -0.54 3.69
C GLU A 55 -3.72 -1.68 3.23
N GLY A 56 -3.33 -2.94 3.48
CA GLY A 56 -4.07 -4.13 3.10
C GLY A 56 -3.74 -4.68 1.71
N ALA A 57 -4.03 -5.97 1.52
CA ALA A 57 -3.59 -6.74 0.36
C ALA A 57 -4.08 -6.18 -0.99
N THR A 58 -5.31 -5.63 -1.04
CA THR A 58 -5.85 -5.01 -2.26
C THR A 58 -5.05 -3.78 -2.66
N ALA A 59 -4.62 -2.97 -1.69
CA ALA A 59 -3.81 -1.79 -1.97
C ALA A 59 -2.39 -2.15 -2.43
N TRP A 60 -1.83 -3.27 -1.94
CA TRP A 60 -0.48 -3.72 -2.30
C TRP A 60 -0.40 -4.46 -3.63
N TYR A 61 -1.44 -5.22 -3.97
CA TYR A 61 -1.39 -6.21 -5.06
C TYR A 61 -2.48 -6.04 -6.13
N SER A 62 -3.45 -5.13 -5.94
CA SER A 62 -4.68 -5.02 -6.73
C SER A 62 -5.67 -6.19 -6.52
N SER A 63 -6.96 -5.87 -6.59
CA SER A 63 -8.06 -6.85 -6.59
C SER A 63 -7.91 -7.89 -7.70
N ASP A 64 -7.35 -7.49 -8.83
CA ASP A 64 -7.35 -8.31 -10.05
C ASP A 64 -6.27 -9.39 -9.98
N ASN A 65 -5.14 -9.11 -9.32
CA ASN A 65 -4.05 -10.07 -9.18
C ASN A 65 -4.19 -10.96 -7.94
N LEU A 66 -4.87 -10.48 -6.89
CA LEU A 66 -4.98 -11.17 -5.61
C LEU A 66 -5.46 -12.63 -5.74
N PRO A 67 -6.51 -12.96 -6.51
CA PRO A 67 -6.97 -14.35 -6.64
C PRO A 67 -5.87 -15.30 -7.13
N ARG A 68 -5.10 -14.87 -8.13
CA ARG A 68 -3.99 -15.66 -8.68
C ARG A 68 -2.84 -15.76 -7.69
N LEU A 69 -2.50 -14.66 -7.00
CA LEU A 69 -1.45 -14.64 -5.99
C LEU A 69 -1.78 -15.55 -4.80
N SER A 70 -3.01 -15.47 -4.26
CA SER A 70 -3.49 -16.36 -3.20
C SER A 70 -3.47 -17.82 -3.63
N SER A 71 -3.84 -18.12 -4.89
CA SER A 71 -3.74 -19.49 -5.43
C SER A 71 -2.30 -19.99 -5.46
N LEU A 72 -1.34 -19.17 -5.90
CA LEU A 72 0.08 -19.53 -5.90
C LEU A 72 0.61 -19.67 -4.46
N LYS A 73 0.16 -18.79 -3.56
CA LYS A 73 0.55 -18.82 -2.15
C LYS A 73 0.16 -20.13 -1.49
N ARG A 74 -1.06 -20.61 -1.74
CA ARG A 74 -1.53 -21.92 -1.24
C ARG A 74 -0.72 -23.11 -1.75
N ILE A 75 -0.12 -23.02 -2.94
CA ILE A 75 0.72 -24.10 -3.50
C ILE A 75 2.11 -24.09 -2.89
N TRP A 76 2.72 -22.91 -2.79
CA TRP A 76 4.14 -22.78 -2.50
C TRP A 76 4.46 -22.40 -1.04
N ASP A 77 3.50 -21.85 -0.30
CA ASP A 77 3.62 -21.51 1.12
C ASP A 77 2.27 -21.61 1.84
N PRO A 78 1.70 -22.83 1.93
CA PRO A 78 0.40 -23.07 2.57
C PRO A 78 0.38 -22.71 4.05
N ASP A 79 1.51 -22.86 4.74
CA ASP A 79 1.66 -22.57 6.18
C ASP A 79 1.94 -21.08 6.47
N GLN A 80 1.93 -20.23 5.43
CA GLN A 80 2.18 -18.80 5.49
C GLN A 80 3.50 -18.41 6.19
N LEU A 81 4.57 -19.19 5.99
CA LEU A 81 5.88 -18.92 6.57
C LEU A 81 6.51 -17.61 6.04
N PHE A 82 6.13 -17.19 4.84
CA PHE A 82 6.63 -15.98 4.18
C PHE A 82 5.54 -14.91 4.06
N GLY A 83 5.41 -14.03 5.06
CA GLY A 83 4.35 -13.00 5.06
C GLY A 83 4.70 -11.71 5.76
N HIS A 84 5.98 -11.44 6.03
CA HIS A 84 6.39 -10.30 6.85
C HIS A 84 5.91 -8.96 6.25
N ASN A 85 5.22 -8.17 7.07
CA ASN A 85 4.69 -6.82 6.80
C ASN A 85 3.59 -6.72 5.71
N LYS A 86 3.67 -7.50 4.63
CA LYS A 86 2.72 -7.48 3.52
C LYS A 86 2.35 -8.91 3.08
N PRO A 87 1.57 -9.65 3.89
CA PRO A 87 1.22 -11.03 3.55
C PRO A 87 0.27 -11.08 2.35
N ILE A 88 0.47 -12.07 1.48
CA ILE A 88 -0.55 -12.49 0.52
C ILE A 88 -1.50 -13.45 1.26
N PRO A 89 -2.81 -13.16 1.35
CA PRO A 89 -3.76 -14.04 2.02
C PRO A 89 -3.84 -15.40 1.33
N VAL A 90 -3.95 -16.47 2.12
CA VAL A 90 -4.29 -17.83 1.65
C VAL A 90 -5.77 -18.10 1.77
#